data_AF-A0A8S2MEJ9-F1
#
_entry.id   AF-A0A8S2MEJ9-F1
#
_cell.length_a   1.000
_cell.length_b   1.000
_cell.length_c   1.000
_cell.angle_alpha   90.00
_cell.angle_beta   90.00
_cell.angle_gamma   90.00
#
_symmetry.space_group_name_H-M   'P 1'
#
loop_
_entity.id
_entity.type
_entity.pdbx_description
1 polymer ?
#
loop_
_entity_poly.entity_id
_entity_poly.type
_entity_poly.pdbx_seq_one_letter_code
_entity_poly.pdbx_strand_id
1 'polypeptide(L)'
;MTTIPKNELPSPLSFEHVPHLASQTHLTTETFSLPATTTDHPHSRTSIDIIREMTCTSQLRQDYATLTVLDVYDEAALIGKDFERIIEAYGAETIRDLVPKVIHILELLELQAAKNEKETDRFMEMKSRIERLEMEKNETRELREKFDRELELIEEQWRKEADNLMGLVSKLEDENRRLRDELQHKTDLNETSNRPSSAETISITREELQCIKNLTDENMKLKRTVKTKDKELTQKTLDIEAVHGQLERVCKLNCTLRQKNTFSSNQTQRLMVEKFDLEVQLKEKENFITHMKDRVADDLTSPTTPTVS
;
A
#
# COMPACT_ATOMS: atom_id res chain seq x y z
N MET A 1 -23.27 54.33 -42.26
CA MET A 1 -21.81 54.24 -42.06
C MET A 1 -21.55 54.24 -40.57
N THR A 2 -21.07 53.11 -40.05
CA THR A 2 -20.14 52.94 -38.90
C THR A 2 -20.00 51.43 -38.71
N THR A 3 -18.97 50.88 -39.32
CA THR A 3 -18.51 49.49 -39.17
C THR A 3 -17.66 49.40 -37.91
N ILE A 4 -18.03 48.51 -36.98
CA ILE A 4 -17.24 48.13 -35.79
C ILE A 4 -17.07 46.60 -35.84
N PRO A 5 -15.86 46.07 -35.54
CA PRO A 5 -15.37 44.84 -36.14
C PRO A 5 -15.84 43.56 -35.44
N LYS A 6 -15.81 42.47 -36.21
CA LYS A 6 -16.03 41.10 -35.77
C LYS A 6 -14.92 40.71 -34.78
N ASN A 7 -15.30 40.35 -33.56
CA ASN A 7 -14.44 39.66 -32.61
C ASN A 7 -14.21 38.23 -33.14
N GLU A 8 -12.97 37.91 -33.45
CA GLU A 8 -12.53 36.56 -33.82
C GLU A 8 -12.67 35.62 -32.62
N LEU A 9 -13.35 34.49 -32.82
CA LEU A 9 -13.32 33.37 -31.88
C LEU A 9 -11.90 32.79 -31.87
N PRO A 10 -11.35 32.39 -30.71
CA PRO A 10 -10.11 31.65 -30.67
C PRO A 10 -10.30 30.23 -31.22
N SER A 11 -9.43 29.84 -32.14
CA SER A 11 -9.34 28.50 -32.71
C SER A 11 -9.18 27.41 -31.63
N PRO A 12 -9.71 26.20 -31.85
CA PRO A 12 -9.54 25.09 -30.91
C PRO A 12 -8.06 24.70 -30.85
N LEU A 13 -7.53 24.64 -29.62
CA LEU A 13 -6.20 24.13 -29.33
C LEU A 13 -6.05 22.73 -29.92
N SER A 14 -5.20 22.63 -30.94
CA SER A 14 -4.70 21.38 -31.49
C SER A 14 -4.01 20.59 -30.39
N PHE A 15 -4.54 19.40 -30.10
CA PHE A 15 -3.91 18.38 -29.28
C PHE A 15 -2.51 18.08 -29.81
N GLU A 16 -1.49 18.58 -29.11
CA GLU A 16 -0.12 18.12 -29.32
C GLU A 16 -0.02 16.66 -28.88
N HIS A 17 0.57 15.90 -29.78
CA HIS A 17 0.85 14.49 -29.71
C HIS A 17 1.73 14.19 -28.48
N VAL A 18 1.19 13.44 -27.51
CA VAL A 18 1.99 12.88 -26.41
C VAL A 18 2.88 11.78 -27.00
N PRO A 19 4.22 11.90 -26.98
CA PRO A 19 5.07 10.81 -27.44
C PRO A 19 4.99 9.66 -26.43
N HIS A 20 4.53 8.53 -26.93
CA HIS A 20 4.50 7.25 -26.23
C HIS A 20 5.94 6.85 -25.88
N LEU A 21 6.33 6.98 -24.61
CA LEU A 21 7.59 6.41 -24.11
C LEU A 21 7.42 4.88 -24.07
N ALA A 22 7.75 4.22 -25.18
CA ALA A 22 7.99 2.79 -25.19
C ALA A 22 9.30 2.54 -24.45
N SER A 23 9.21 2.14 -23.18
CA SER A 23 10.33 1.53 -22.45
C SER A 23 10.66 0.20 -23.12
N GLN A 24 11.62 0.21 -24.05
CA GLN A 24 12.29 -0.99 -24.52
C GLN A 24 13.11 -1.57 -23.36
N THR A 25 12.61 -2.64 -22.76
CA THR A 25 13.41 -3.53 -21.92
C THR A 25 14.25 -4.42 -22.84
N HIS A 26 15.45 -3.97 -23.19
CA HIS A 26 16.49 -4.88 -23.67
C HIS A 26 16.96 -5.75 -22.51
N LEU A 27 16.37 -6.94 -22.35
CA LEU A 27 17.02 -8.03 -21.64
C LEU A 27 18.12 -8.58 -22.55
N THR A 28 19.36 -8.16 -22.32
CA THR A 28 20.53 -8.91 -22.77
C THR A 28 20.61 -10.20 -21.96
N THR A 29 20.20 -11.30 -22.57
CA THR A 29 20.44 -12.65 -22.07
C THR A 29 21.92 -12.96 -22.30
N GLU A 30 22.78 -12.60 -21.34
CA GLU A 30 24.13 -13.18 -21.30
C GLU A 30 24.00 -14.61 -20.78
N THR A 31 24.01 -15.56 -21.71
CA THR A 31 24.20 -16.99 -21.48
C THR A 31 25.57 -17.20 -20.86
N PHE A 32 25.64 -17.24 -19.53
CA PHE A 32 26.84 -17.64 -18.79
C PHE A 32 27.05 -19.15 -18.99
N SER A 33 28.03 -19.50 -19.84
CA SER A 33 28.45 -20.88 -20.04
C SER A 33 29.24 -21.34 -18.82
N LEU A 34 28.70 -22.32 -18.09
CA LEU A 34 29.42 -23.05 -17.04
C LEU A 34 30.55 -23.89 -17.67
N PRO A 35 31.74 -23.97 -17.05
CA PRO A 35 32.81 -24.83 -17.54
C PRO A 35 32.46 -26.29 -17.26
N ALA A 36 32.82 -27.14 -18.23
CA ALA A 36 32.59 -28.57 -18.24
C ALA A 36 33.16 -29.25 -16.97
N THR A 37 32.29 -29.94 -16.25
CA THR A 37 32.66 -30.90 -15.21
C THR A 37 33.27 -32.13 -15.84
N THR A 38 34.49 -32.43 -15.41
CA THR A 38 35.21 -33.66 -15.65
C THR A 38 34.37 -34.85 -15.21
N THR A 39 34.25 -35.82 -16.11
CA THR A 39 33.62 -37.12 -15.95
C THR A 39 34.25 -37.91 -14.81
N ASP A 40 33.44 -38.25 -13.80
CA ASP A 40 33.70 -39.37 -12.91
C ASP A 40 32.48 -40.31 -12.89
N HIS A 41 32.76 -41.61 -12.86
CA HIS A 41 31.82 -42.70 -13.15
C HIS A 41 30.56 -42.76 -12.27
N PRO A 42 29.42 -43.26 -12.80
CA PRO A 42 28.16 -43.31 -12.07
C PRO A 42 28.11 -44.57 -11.19
N HIS A 43 28.41 -44.43 -9.90
CA HIS A 43 27.74 -45.26 -8.92
C HIS A 43 26.29 -44.76 -8.82
N SER A 44 25.33 -45.68 -8.98
CA SER A 44 23.89 -45.40 -9.03
C SER A 44 23.42 -44.71 -7.74
N ARG A 45 23.53 -43.38 -7.68
CA ARG A 45 22.96 -42.55 -6.61
C ARG A 45 21.45 -42.73 -6.67
N THR A 46 20.87 -43.24 -5.60
CA THR A 46 19.42 -43.39 -5.55
C THR A 46 18.76 -42.00 -5.49
N SER A 47 17.52 -41.88 -5.95
CA SER A 47 16.79 -40.59 -5.87
C SER A 47 16.71 -40.06 -4.44
N ILE A 48 16.79 -40.93 -3.43
CA ILE A 48 16.87 -40.58 -2.02
C ILE A 48 18.19 -39.87 -1.69
N ASP A 49 19.32 -40.32 -2.26
CA ASP A 49 20.63 -39.68 -2.04
C ASP A 49 20.67 -38.27 -2.63
N ILE A 50 20.08 -38.09 -3.82
CA ILE A 50 20.00 -36.78 -4.49
C ILE A 50 19.09 -35.82 -3.71
N ILE A 51 17.90 -36.29 -3.29
CA ILE A 51 16.99 -35.46 -2.49
C ILE A 51 17.64 -35.08 -1.15
N ARG A 52 18.33 -36.01 -0.49
CA ARG A 52 19.03 -35.76 0.78
C ARG A 52 20.18 -34.77 0.63
N GLU A 53 20.94 -34.86 -0.45
CA GLU A 53 22.03 -33.92 -0.77
C GLU A 53 21.49 -32.53 -1.13
N MET A 54 20.41 -32.45 -1.92
CA MET A 54 19.70 -31.19 -2.23
C MET A 54 19.07 -30.55 -0.99
N THR A 55 18.49 -31.34 -0.09
CA THR A 55 17.89 -30.84 1.16
C THR A 55 18.97 -30.33 2.11
N CYS A 56 20.08 -31.08 2.27
CA CYS A 56 21.22 -30.67 3.10
C CYS A 56 21.94 -29.43 2.55
N THR A 57 22.12 -29.32 1.23
CA THR A 57 22.68 -28.11 0.61
C THR A 57 21.73 -26.92 0.70
N SER A 58 20.42 -27.13 0.65
CA SER A 58 19.44 -26.05 0.85
C SER A 58 19.36 -25.55 2.30
N GLN A 59 19.47 -26.44 3.28
CA GLN A 59 19.51 -26.10 4.71
C GLN A 59 20.81 -25.38 5.06
N LEU A 60 21.96 -25.89 4.63
CA LEU A 60 23.23 -25.18 4.78
C LEU A 60 23.16 -23.77 4.18
N ARG A 61 22.60 -23.62 2.97
CA ARG A 61 22.45 -22.31 2.31
C ARG A 61 21.53 -21.35 3.06
N GLN A 62 20.55 -21.87 3.80
CA GLN A 62 19.63 -21.08 4.61
C GLN A 62 20.28 -20.68 5.94
N ASP A 63 21.10 -21.55 6.53
CA ASP A 63 21.89 -21.29 7.74
C ASP A 63 23.03 -20.29 7.47
N TYR A 64 23.68 -20.35 6.29
CA TYR A 64 24.68 -19.37 5.86
C TYR A 64 24.11 -17.97 5.62
N ALA A 65 22.82 -17.84 5.33
CA ALA A 65 22.19 -16.55 5.10
C ALA A 65 21.93 -15.78 6.40
N THR A 66 21.85 -16.48 7.54
CA THR A 66 21.60 -15.91 8.87
C THR A 66 22.82 -15.92 9.78
N LEU A 67 23.93 -16.52 9.34
CA LEU A 67 25.17 -16.57 10.11
C LEU A 67 25.69 -15.14 10.36
N THR A 68 25.75 -14.77 11.62
CA THR A 68 26.24 -13.49 12.11
C THR A 68 27.69 -13.57 12.54
N VAL A 69 28.32 -12.41 12.69
CA VAL A 69 29.66 -12.32 13.26
C VAL A 69 29.71 -12.91 14.68
N LEU A 70 28.63 -12.76 15.46
CA LEU A 70 28.51 -13.33 16.81
C LEU A 70 28.54 -14.85 16.80
N ASP A 71 27.86 -15.48 15.85
CA ASP A 71 27.85 -16.94 15.71
C ASP A 71 29.27 -17.47 15.43
N VAL A 72 30.07 -16.74 14.66
CA VAL A 72 31.48 -17.09 14.40
C VAL A 72 32.33 -17.01 15.67
N TYR A 73 32.09 -16.02 16.54
CA TYR A 73 32.78 -15.90 17.83
C TYR A 73 32.39 -17.02 18.80
N ASP A 74 31.12 -17.41 18.84
CA ASP A 74 30.64 -18.51 19.68
C ASP A 74 31.26 -19.85 19.25
N GLU A 75 31.30 -20.12 17.94
CA GLU A 75 31.96 -21.32 17.41
C GLU A 75 33.49 -21.30 17.63
N ALA A 76 34.13 -20.13 17.49
CA ALA A 76 35.56 -19.98 17.79
C ALA A 76 35.88 -20.30 19.25
N ALA A 77 35.00 -19.94 20.19
CA ALA A 77 35.18 -20.26 21.61
C ALA A 77 35.05 -21.77 21.88
N LEU A 78 34.12 -22.44 21.22
CA LEU A 78 33.97 -23.91 21.31
C LEU A 78 35.21 -24.62 20.76
N ILE A 79 35.69 -24.19 19.59
CA ILE A 79 36.91 -24.71 18.96
C ILE A 79 38.13 -24.46 19.86
N GLY A 80 38.24 -23.28 20.47
CA GLY A 80 39.31 -22.96 21.42
C GLY A 80 39.33 -23.92 22.62
N LYS A 81 38.16 -24.21 23.18
CA LYS A 81 37.99 -25.17 24.28
C LYS A 81 38.31 -26.62 23.87
N ASP A 82 38.04 -27.00 22.63
CA ASP A 82 38.48 -28.28 22.07
C ASP A 82 40.01 -28.34 21.96
N PHE A 83 40.65 -27.26 21.51
CA PHE A 83 42.10 -27.19 21.45
C PHE A 83 42.75 -27.24 22.83
N GLU A 84 42.21 -26.58 23.85
CA GLU A 84 42.68 -26.69 25.25
C GLU A 84 42.67 -28.15 25.72
N ARG A 85 41.57 -28.87 25.52
CA ARG A 85 41.48 -30.30 25.86
C ARG A 85 42.52 -31.16 25.13
N ILE A 86 42.80 -30.87 23.86
CA ILE A 86 43.81 -31.60 23.09
C ILE A 86 45.22 -31.28 23.61
N ILE A 87 45.50 -30.01 23.94
CA ILE A 87 46.78 -29.58 24.51
C ILE A 87 47.01 -30.28 25.85
N GLU A 88 46.00 -30.34 26.72
CA GLU A 88 46.08 -31.00 28.03
C GLU A 88 46.40 -32.50 27.90
N ALA A 89 45.83 -33.18 26.89
CA ALA A 89 45.98 -34.62 26.72
C ALA A 89 47.25 -35.04 25.95
N TYR A 90 47.66 -34.28 24.93
CA TYR A 90 48.70 -34.69 23.97
C TYR A 90 49.86 -33.68 23.83
N GLY A 91 49.83 -32.57 24.59
CA GLY A 91 50.81 -31.50 24.51
C GLY A 91 50.60 -30.56 23.32
N ALA A 92 51.07 -29.32 23.48
CA ALA A 92 50.85 -28.23 22.52
C ALA A 92 51.51 -28.44 21.14
N GLU A 93 52.56 -29.26 21.09
CA GLU A 93 53.30 -29.58 19.87
C GLU A 93 52.40 -30.19 18.78
N THR A 94 51.37 -30.94 19.20
CA THR A 94 50.48 -31.69 18.31
C THR A 94 49.62 -30.79 17.42
N ILE A 95 49.24 -29.60 17.90
CA ILE A 95 48.33 -28.69 17.18
C ILE A 95 48.97 -27.36 16.79
N ARG A 96 50.24 -27.12 17.14
CA ARG A 96 50.93 -25.85 16.93
C ARG A 96 50.75 -25.29 15.51
N ASP A 97 50.88 -26.14 14.49
CA ASP A 97 50.81 -25.71 13.09
C ASP A 97 49.37 -25.66 12.54
N LEU A 98 48.41 -26.24 13.29
CA LEU A 98 46.99 -26.26 12.93
C LEU A 98 46.28 -25.01 13.44
N VAL A 99 46.56 -24.57 14.67
CA VAL A 99 45.90 -23.43 15.30
C VAL A 99 45.95 -22.16 14.43
N PRO A 100 47.10 -21.75 13.85
CA PRO A 100 47.15 -20.57 12.98
C PRO A 100 46.30 -20.70 11.71
N LYS A 101 46.15 -21.92 11.17
CA LYS A 101 45.30 -22.17 9.99
C LYS A 101 43.82 -22.07 10.33
N VAL A 102 43.43 -22.54 11.51
CA VAL A 102 42.04 -22.44 11.99
C VAL A 102 41.69 -21.00 12.33
N ILE A 103 42.60 -20.25 12.96
CA ILE A 103 42.44 -18.79 13.15
C ILE A 103 42.22 -18.10 11.81
N HIS A 104 43.06 -18.39 10.81
CA HIS A 104 42.91 -17.78 9.49
C HIS A 104 41.56 -18.10 8.81
N ILE A 105 41.05 -19.33 8.96
CA ILE A 105 39.73 -19.70 8.44
C ILE A 105 38.62 -18.97 9.20
N LEU A 106 38.73 -18.83 10.51
CA LEU A 106 37.76 -18.08 11.33
C LEU A 106 37.76 -16.58 10.98
N GLU A 107 38.93 -15.98 10.72
CA GLU A 107 39.04 -14.59 10.23
C GLU A 107 38.35 -14.40 8.87
N LEU A 108 38.55 -15.35 7.95
CA LEU A 108 37.87 -15.32 6.64
C LEU A 108 36.35 -15.48 6.79
N LEU A 109 35.91 -16.33 7.73
CA LEU A 109 34.50 -16.55 8.02
C LEU A 109 33.87 -15.30 8.67
N GLU A 110 34.55 -14.64 9.59
CA GLU A 110 34.12 -13.37 10.19
C GLU A 110 33.96 -12.30 9.11
N LEU A 111 34.96 -12.14 8.22
CA LEU A 111 34.88 -11.17 7.13
C LEU A 111 33.69 -11.45 6.21
N GLN A 112 33.43 -12.72 5.93
CA GLN A 112 32.32 -13.13 5.08
C GLN A 112 30.96 -12.94 5.78
N ALA A 113 30.86 -13.24 7.07
CA ALA A 113 29.66 -13.01 7.88
C ALA A 113 29.33 -11.50 7.97
N ALA A 114 30.33 -10.66 8.29
CA ALA A 114 30.18 -9.21 8.33
C ALA A 114 29.75 -8.63 6.97
N LYS A 115 30.32 -9.14 5.88
CA LYS A 115 29.91 -8.75 4.53
C LYS A 115 28.46 -9.16 4.24
N ASN A 116 28.05 -10.36 4.67
CA ASN A 116 26.70 -10.87 4.46
C ASN A 116 25.65 -10.07 5.26
N GLU A 117 25.95 -9.70 6.51
CA GLU A 117 25.11 -8.79 7.31
C GLU A 117 24.90 -7.46 6.59
N LYS A 118 25.99 -6.85 6.11
CA LYS A 118 25.92 -5.57 5.38
C LYS A 118 25.10 -5.65 4.09
N GLU A 119 25.25 -6.74 3.33
CA GLU A 119 24.44 -6.95 2.12
C GLU A 119 22.97 -7.23 2.47
N THR A 120 22.71 -7.92 3.58
CA THR A 120 21.35 -8.13 4.10
C THR A 120 20.70 -6.81 4.51
N ASP A 121 21.43 -5.93 5.20
CA ASP A 121 20.96 -4.59 5.56
C ASP A 121 20.61 -3.76 4.31
N ARG A 122 21.49 -3.77 3.32
CA ARG A 122 21.25 -3.09 2.02
C ARG A 122 20.03 -3.65 1.30
N PHE A 123 19.87 -4.97 1.33
CA PHE A 123 18.72 -5.64 0.73
C PHE A 123 17.42 -5.26 1.44
N MET A 124 17.43 -5.20 2.78
CA MET A 124 16.28 -4.78 3.59
C MET A 124 15.96 -3.29 3.37
N GLU A 125 16.96 -2.42 3.27
CA GLU A 125 16.79 -1.01 2.93
C GLU A 125 16.15 -0.84 1.54
N MET A 126 16.65 -1.57 0.54
CA MET A 126 16.11 -1.54 -0.82
C MET A 126 14.66 -2.03 -0.85
N LYS A 127 14.34 -3.13 -0.16
CA LYS A 127 12.96 -3.62 -0.01
C LYS A 127 12.04 -2.58 0.61
N SER A 128 12.46 -1.98 1.72
CA SER A 128 11.69 -0.90 2.37
C SER A 128 11.51 0.31 1.43
N ARG A 129 12.52 0.63 0.60
CA ARG A 129 12.40 1.70 -0.39
C ARG A 129 11.40 1.38 -1.48
N ILE A 130 11.38 0.14 -1.98
CA ILE A 130 10.41 -0.35 -2.96
C ILE A 130 9.00 -0.27 -2.39
N GLU A 131 8.75 -0.82 -1.21
CA GLU A 131 7.42 -0.80 -0.56
C GLU A 131 6.89 0.63 -0.40
N ARG A 132 7.77 1.56 0.01
CA ARG A 132 7.42 2.99 0.14
C ARG A 132 7.05 3.62 -1.21
N LEU A 133 7.81 3.34 -2.26
CA LEU A 133 7.55 3.85 -3.61
C LEU A 133 6.25 3.27 -4.20
N GLU A 134 5.97 2.01 -3.93
CA GLU A 134 4.72 1.37 -4.35
C GLU A 134 3.51 1.99 -3.65
N MET A 135 3.63 2.28 -2.35
CA MET A 135 2.61 2.99 -1.59
C MET A 135 2.37 4.41 -2.15
N GLU A 136 3.41 5.21 -2.34
CA GLU A 136 3.32 6.56 -2.89
C GLU A 136 2.71 6.58 -4.30
N LYS A 137 3.09 5.62 -5.16
CA LYS A 137 2.51 5.42 -6.49
C LYS A 137 1.03 5.09 -6.41
N ASN A 138 0.63 4.24 -5.47
CA ASN A 138 -0.76 3.85 -5.30
C ASN A 138 -1.62 5.04 -4.82
N GLU A 139 -1.16 5.77 -3.79
CA GLU A 139 -1.82 6.97 -3.29
C GLU A 139 -2.01 8.02 -4.38
N THR A 140 -0.97 8.24 -5.20
CA THR A 140 -1.04 9.18 -6.33
C THR A 140 -2.09 8.75 -7.35
N ARG A 141 -2.21 7.44 -7.62
CA ARG A 141 -3.22 6.90 -8.54
C ARG A 141 -4.62 7.08 -7.98
N GLU A 142 -4.85 6.71 -6.73
CA GLU A 142 -6.14 6.85 -6.06
C GLU A 142 -6.61 8.30 -6.03
N LEU A 143 -5.69 9.23 -5.81
CA LEU A 143 -5.99 10.66 -5.84
C LEU A 143 -6.40 11.12 -7.23
N ARG A 144 -5.71 10.67 -8.29
CA ARG A 144 -6.09 10.95 -9.69
C ARG A 144 -7.48 10.39 -10.01
N GLU A 145 -7.73 9.13 -9.69
CA GLU A 145 -9.03 8.49 -9.90
C GLU A 145 -10.16 9.18 -9.12
N LYS A 146 -9.85 9.78 -7.96
CA LYS A 146 -10.81 10.59 -7.21
C LYS A 146 -11.09 11.91 -7.92
N PHE A 147 -10.06 12.62 -8.37
CA PHE A 147 -10.22 13.86 -9.13
C PHE A 147 -10.98 13.65 -10.44
N ASP A 148 -10.69 12.58 -11.18
CA ASP A 148 -11.38 12.26 -12.42
C ASP A 148 -12.88 12.02 -12.17
N ARG A 149 -13.24 11.28 -11.10
CA ARG A 149 -14.64 11.10 -10.69
C ARG A 149 -15.31 12.40 -10.26
N GLU A 150 -14.62 13.27 -9.52
CA GLU A 150 -15.15 14.57 -9.14
C GLU A 150 -15.40 15.46 -10.37
N LEU A 151 -14.51 15.40 -11.35
CA LEU A 151 -14.64 16.12 -12.62
C LEU A 151 -15.85 15.63 -13.42
N GLU A 152 -16.01 14.31 -13.58
CA GLU A 152 -17.18 13.72 -14.25
C GLU A 152 -18.50 14.14 -13.59
N LEU A 153 -18.54 14.21 -12.26
CA LEU A 153 -19.72 14.68 -11.51
C LEU A 153 -20.03 16.15 -11.79
N ILE A 154 -19.01 17.01 -11.84
CA ILE A 154 -19.18 18.43 -12.17
C ILE A 154 -19.70 18.59 -13.61
N GLU A 155 -19.12 17.85 -14.56
CA GLU A 155 -19.55 17.89 -15.96
C GLU A 155 -21.01 17.44 -16.12
N GLU A 156 -21.41 16.37 -15.45
CA GLU A 156 -22.79 15.88 -15.46
C GLU A 156 -23.76 16.90 -14.83
N GLN A 157 -23.34 17.55 -13.74
CA GLN A 157 -24.12 18.63 -13.14
C GLN A 157 -24.27 19.82 -14.09
N TRP A 158 -23.21 20.20 -14.78
CA TRP A 158 -23.24 21.29 -15.76
C TRP A 158 -24.15 20.96 -16.95
N ARG A 159 -24.14 19.71 -17.45
CA ARG A 159 -25.07 19.26 -18.50
C ARG A 159 -26.52 19.35 -18.05
N LYS A 160 -26.83 18.87 -16.84
CA LYS A 160 -28.18 18.97 -16.27
C LYS A 160 -28.65 20.41 -16.15
N GLU A 161 -27.78 21.30 -15.69
CA GLU A 161 -28.12 22.71 -15.55
C GLU A 161 -28.33 23.37 -16.92
N ALA A 162 -27.49 23.06 -17.90
CA ALA A 162 -27.67 23.52 -19.27
C ALA A 162 -29.01 23.04 -19.87
N ASP A 163 -29.36 21.77 -19.68
CA ASP A 163 -30.64 21.21 -20.13
C ASP A 163 -31.83 21.86 -19.43
N ASN A 164 -31.74 22.10 -18.11
CA ASN A 164 -32.77 22.79 -17.35
C ASN A 164 -32.99 24.22 -17.87
N LEU A 165 -31.91 24.96 -18.11
CA LEU A 165 -31.96 26.33 -18.64
C LEU A 165 -32.52 26.34 -20.06
N MET A 166 -32.09 25.42 -20.93
CA MET A 166 -32.65 25.26 -22.27
C MET A 166 -34.16 24.94 -22.23
N GLY A 167 -34.57 24.05 -21.33
CA GLY A 167 -35.98 23.75 -21.11
C GLY A 167 -36.78 24.95 -20.60
N LEU A 168 -36.19 25.80 -19.77
CA LEU A 168 -36.81 27.05 -19.33
C LEU A 168 -36.92 28.06 -20.48
N VAL A 169 -35.89 28.21 -21.30
CA VAL A 169 -35.91 29.07 -22.49
C VAL A 169 -37.02 28.63 -23.44
N SER A 170 -37.12 27.34 -23.76
CA SER A 170 -38.18 26.81 -24.64
C SER A 170 -39.58 27.12 -24.10
N LYS A 171 -39.81 26.95 -22.79
CA LYS A 171 -41.11 27.29 -22.17
C LYS A 171 -41.44 28.79 -22.27
N LEU A 172 -40.44 29.65 -22.04
CA LEU A 172 -40.61 31.10 -22.16
C LEU A 172 -40.81 31.53 -23.61
N GLU A 173 -40.18 30.86 -24.57
CA GLU A 173 -40.39 31.08 -26.01
C GLU A 173 -41.80 30.67 -26.44
N ASP A 174 -42.29 29.52 -25.99
CA ASP A 174 -43.66 29.05 -26.24
C ASP A 174 -44.70 29.98 -25.63
N GLU A 175 -44.49 30.43 -24.39
CA GLU A 175 -45.37 31.38 -23.72
C GLU A 175 -45.36 32.75 -24.42
N ASN A 176 -44.19 33.26 -24.83
CA ASN A 176 -44.09 34.47 -25.62
C ASN A 176 -44.81 34.35 -26.96
N ARG A 177 -44.71 33.20 -27.65
CA ARG A 177 -45.42 32.94 -28.90
C ARG A 177 -46.93 32.95 -28.67
N ARG A 178 -47.41 32.22 -27.66
CA ARG A 178 -48.82 32.19 -27.26
C ARG A 178 -49.37 33.58 -26.93
N LEU A 179 -48.63 34.38 -26.17
CA LEU A 179 -49.03 35.75 -25.81
C LEU A 179 -49.06 36.67 -27.02
N ARG A 180 -48.13 36.53 -27.98
CA ARG A 180 -48.15 37.27 -29.24
C ARG A 180 -49.36 36.91 -30.09
N ASP A 181 -49.68 35.62 -30.21
CA ASP A 181 -50.85 35.13 -30.95
C ASP A 181 -52.16 35.62 -30.32
N GLU A 182 -52.27 35.57 -28.98
CA GLU A 182 -53.42 36.12 -28.24
C GLU A 182 -53.57 37.65 -28.44
N LEU A 183 -52.45 38.38 -28.44
CA LEU A 183 -52.45 39.82 -28.67
C LEU A 183 -52.89 40.16 -30.09
N GLN A 184 -52.37 39.42 -31.08
CA GLN A 184 -52.75 39.58 -32.49
C GLN A 184 -54.24 39.25 -32.70
N HIS A 185 -54.74 38.17 -32.12
CA HIS A 185 -56.16 37.83 -32.20
C HIS A 185 -57.05 38.92 -31.57
N LYS A 186 -56.63 39.52 -30.45
CA LYS A 186 -57.35 40.64 -29.83
C LYS A 186 -57.31 41.91 -30.68
N THR A 187 -56.20 42.22 -31.36
CA THR A 187 -56.13 43.36 -32.29
C THR A 187 -57.01 43.12 -33.51
N ASP A 188 -56.98 41.92 -34.09
CA ASP A 188 -57.77 41.55 -35.28
C ASP A 188 -59.28 41.54 -34.98
N LEU A 189 -59.70 41.07 -33.79
CA LEU A 189 -61.08 41.16 -33.32
C LEU A 189 -61.54 42.59 -33.05
N ASN A 190 -60.64 43.46 -32.60
CA ASN A 190 -60.94 44.88 -32.34
C ASN A 190 -61.04 45.70 -33.64
N GLU A 191 -60.35 45.28 -34.71
CA GLU A 191 -60.48 45.87 -36.05
C GLU A 191 -61.71 45.36 -36.82
N THR A 192 -62.16 44.12 -36.57
CA THR A 192 -63.25 43.49 -37.34
C THR A 192 -64.62 43.49 -36.64
N SER A 193 -64.71 43.77 -35.34
CA SER A 193 -65.99 43.71 -34.63
C SER A 193 -66.34 44.98 -33.86
N ASN A 194 -67.03 45.87 -34.57
CA ASN A 194 -67.98 46.80 -33.99
C ASN A 194 -69.30 46.05 -33.66
N ARG A 195 -69.26 44.95 -32.87
CA ARG A 195 -70.45 44.29 -32.30
C ARG A 195 -70.10 43.23 -31.23
N PRO A 196 -70.86 43.13 -30.11
CA PRO A 196 -70.64 42.09 -29.12
C PRO A 196 -71.45 40.82 -29.45
N SER A 197 -70.79 39.68 -29.45
CA SER A 197 -71.36 38.33 -29.36
C SER A 197 -70.18 37.38 -29.15
N SER A 198 -70.27 36.26 -28.46
CA SER A 198 -71.31 35.57 -27.70
C SER A 198 -70.54 34.38 -27.14
N ALA A 199 -70.82 33.97 -25.90
CA ALA A 199 -70.18 32.85 -25.23
C ALA A 199 -70.03 31.62 -26.14
N GLU A 200 -68.78 31.24 -26.43
CA GLU A 200 -68.44 30.04 -27.17
C GLU A 200 -68.45 28.86 -26.18
N THR A 201 -69.53 28.08 -26.22
CA THR A 201 -69.63 26.84 -25.44
C THR A 201 -68.82 25.77 -26.15
N ILE A 202 -67.64 25.46 -25.63
CA ILE A 202 -66.73 24.43 -26.16
C ILE A 202 -67.42 23.05 -26.08
N SER A 203 -67.75 22.48 -27.24
CA SER A 203 -68.25 21.11 -27.35
C SER A 203 -67.07 20.15 -27.40
N ILE A 204 -66.73 19.52 -26.27
CA ILE A 204 -65.65 18.52 -26.18
C ILE A 204 -66.11 17.22 -26.84
N THR A 205 -65.33 16.71 -27.79
CA THR A 205 -65.63 15.45 -28.49
C THR A 205 -65.37 14.23 -27.60
N ARG A 206 -66.02 13.11 -27.91
CA ARG A 206 -65.89 11.86 -27.15
C ARG A 206 -64.46 11.31 -27.13
N GLU A 207 -63.71 11.51 -28.22
CA GLU A 207 -62.32 11.05 -28.35
C GLU A 207 -61.38 11.88 -27.48
N GLU A 208 -61.58 13.19 -27.40
CA GLU A 208 -60.83 14.09 -26.51
C GLU A 208 -61.09 13.75 -25.03
N LEU A 209 -62.33 13.46 -24.64
CA LEU A 209 -62.65 13.00 -23.28
C LEU A 209 -61.95 11.68 -22.95
N GLN A 210 -61.87 10.74 -23.91
CA GLN A 210 -61.18 9.47 -23.70
C GLN A 210 -59.65 9.67 -23.59
N CYS A 211 -59.07 10.58 -24.37
CA CYS A 211 -57.66 10.95 -24.28
C CYS A 211 -57.33 11.58 -22.92
N ILE A 212 -58.14 12.55 -22.46
CA ILE A 212 -57.97 13.20 -21.16
C ILE A 212 -58.06 12.17 -20.03
N LYS A 213 -58.98 11.21 -20.12
CA LYS A 213 -59.09 10.12 -19.13
C LYS A 213 -57.83 9.27 -19.09
N ASN A 214 -57.33 8.82 -20.25
CA ASN A 214 -56.11 8.01 -20.32
C ASN A 214 -54.89 8.76 -19.76
N LEU A 215 -54.72 10.04 -20.14
CA LEU A 215 -53.65 10.89 -19.62
C LEU A 215 -53.78 11.10 -18.11
N THR A 216 -55.00 11.24 -17.59
CA THR A 216 -55.25 11.36 -16.15
C THR A 216 -54.85 10.07 -15.42
N ASP A 217 -55.23 8.91 -15.95
CA ASP A 217 -54.91 7.60 -15.37
C ASP A 217 -53.39 7.33 -15.39
N GLU A 218 -52.70 7.67 -16.48
CA GLU A 218 -51.24 7.59 -16.59
C GLU A 218 -50.55 8.58 -15.63
N ASN A 219 -51.02 9.81 -15.53
CA ASN A 219 -50.51 10.79 -14.59
C ASN A 219 -50.65 10.31 -13.14
N MET A 220 -51.79 9.69 -12.79
CA MET A 220 -51.97 9.06 -11.49
C MET A 220 -51.00 7.89 -11.26
N LYS A 221 -50.76 7.06 -12.28
CA LYS A 221 -49.78 5.96 -12.20
C LYS A 221 -48.37 6.48 -11.98
N LEU A 222 -47.94 7.48 -12.75
CA LEU A 222 -46.63 8.12 -12.60
C LEU A 222 -46.47 8.75 -11.21
N LYS A 223 -47.49 9.45 -10.70
CA LYS A 223 -47.49 9.98 -9.32
C LYS A 223 -47.31 8.90 -8.26
N ARG A 224 -47.94 7.72 -8.42
CA ARG A 224 -47.73 6.59 -7.50
C ARG A 224 -46.30 6.06 -7.59
N THR A 225 -45.77 5.90 -8.79
CA THR A 225 -44.38 5.44 -8.99
C THR A 225 -43.37 6.39 -8.36
N VAL A 226 -43.53 7.71 -8.57
CA VAL A 226 -42.69 8.74 -7.94
C VAL A 226 -42.72 8.60 -6.41
N LYS A 227 -43.91 8.53 -5.81
CA LYS A 227 -44.05 8.34 -4.35
C LYS A 227 -43.38 7.06 -3.85
N THR A 228 -43.43 5.97 -4.60
CA THR A 228 -42.75 4.72 -4.22
C THR A 228 -41.24 4.88 -4.32
N LYS A 229 -40.74 5.54 -5.38
CA LYS A 229 -39.31 5.81 -5.57
C LYS A 229 -38.76 6.78 -4.53
N ASP A 230 -39.52 7.78 -4.12
CA ASP A 230 -39.16 8.68 -3.03
C ASP A 230 -38.99 7.91 -1.72
N LYS A 231 -39.93 7.00 -1.40
CA LYS A 231 -39.80 6.13 -0.23
C LYS A 231 -38.57 5.23 -0.30
N GLU A 232 -38.31 4.64 -1.46
CA GLU A 232 -37.12 3.81 -1.68
C GLU A 232 -35.83 4.63 -1.49
N LEU A 233 -35.76 5.84 -2.05
CA LEU A 233 -34.64 6.77 -1.86
C LEU A 233 -34.46 7.13 -0.39
N THR A 234 -35.52 7.50 0.33
CA THR A 234 -35.42 7.82 1.76
C THR A 234 -34.91 6.64 2.57
N GLN A 235 -35.34 5.42 2.25
CA GLN A 235 -34.84 4.21 2.92
C GLN A 235 -33.36 3.98 2.62
N LYS A 236 -32.94 4.13 1.36
CA LYS A 236 -31.52 4.00 0.99
C LYS A 236 -30.64 5.04 1.68
N THR A 237 -31.12 6.27 1.83
CA THR A 237 -30.41 7.30 2.60
C THR A 237 -30.22 6.89 4.05
N LEU A 238 -31.26 6.38 4.71
CA LEU A 238 -31.15 5.87 6.09
C LEU A 238 -30.17 4.69 6.21
N ASP A 239 -30.18 3.78 5.25
CA ASP A 239 -29.24 2.64 5.22
C ASP A 239 -27.79 3.13 5.07
N ILE A 240 -27.55 4.12 4.19
CA ILE A 240 -26.23 4.74 4.01
C ILE A 240 -25.76 5.40 5.31
N GLU A 241 -26.62 6.18 5.96
CA GLU A 241 -26.30 6.82 7.25
C GLU A 241 -25.98 5.79 8.34
N ALA A 242 -26.73 4.68 8.39
CA ALA A 242 -26.50 3.59 9.35
C ALA A 242 -25.16 2.87 9.11
N VAL A 243 -24.80 2.61 7.85
CA VAL A 243 -23.50 2.02 7.49
C VAL A 243 -22.37 3.02 7.73
N HIS A 244 -22.57 4.29 7.45
CA HIS A 244 -21.60 5.35 7.74
C HIS A 244 -21.30 5.45 9.23
N GLY A 245 -22.33 5.39 10.09
CA GLY A 245 -22.16 5.35 11.54
C GLY A 245 -21.46 4.07 12.05
N GLN A 246 -21.60 2.94 11.36
CA GLN A 246 -20.81 1.73 11.64
C GLN A 246 -19.33 1.93 11.27
N LEU A 247 -19.07 2.48 10.09
CA LEU A 247 -17.72 2.78 9.61
C LEU A 247 -16.99 3.71 10.57
N GLU A 248 -17.63 4.80 11.00
CA GLU A 248 -17.01 5.77 11.92
C GLU A 248 -16.63 5.11 13.26
N ARG A 249 -17.49 4.22 13.80
CA ARG A 249 -17.18 3.45 15.03
C ARG A 249 -15.96 2.55 14.84
N VAL A 250 -15.86 1.86 13.71
CA VAL A 250 -14.71 1.00 13.39
C VAL A 250 -13.44 1.84 13.22
N CYS A 251 -13.51 2.98 12.54
CA CYS A 251 -12.38 3.90 12.40
C CYS A 251 -11.86 4.38 13.77
N LYS A 252 -12.76 4.77 14.68
CA LYS A 252 -12.40 5.16 16.05
C LYS A 252 -11.72 4.01 16.80
N LEU A 253 -12.29 2.80 16.74
CA LEU A 253 -11.71 1.61 17.38
C LEU A 253 -10.33 1.27 16.81
N ASN A 254 -10.16 1.34 15.48
CA ASN A 254 -8.88 1.07 14.82
C ASN A 254 -7.80 2.08 15.25
N CYS A 255 -8.16 3.37 15.33
CA CYS A 255 -7.26 4.42 15.82
C CYS A 255 -6.80 4.13 17.26
N THR A 256 -7.72 3.78 18.17
CA THR A 256 -7.38 3.40 19.54
C THR A 256 -6.51 2.15 19.61
N LEU A 257 -6.77 1.13 18.78
CA LEU A 257 -5.94 -0.07 18.72
C LEU A 257 -4.52 0.22 18.22
N ARG A 258 -4.38 1.06 17.18
CA ARG A 258 -3.07 1.51 16.70
C ARG A 258 -2.30 2.24 17.79
N GLN A 259 -2.94 3.17 18.51
CA GLN A 259 -2.32 3.87 19.64
C GLN A 259 -1.86 2.91 20.75
N LYS A 260 -2.70 1.92 21.12
CA LYS A 260 -2.34 0.88 22.10
C LYS A 260 -1.18 0.02 21.62
N ASN A 261 -1.16 -0.35 20.34
CA ASN A 261 -0.08 -1.14 19.76
C ASN A 261 1.25 -0.37 19.77
N THR A 262 1.25 0.90 19.40
CA THR A 262 2.43 1.77 19.51
C THR A 262 2.91 1.90 20.95
N PHE A 263 1.99 2.10 21.90
CA PHE A 263 2.35 2.16 23.33
C PHE A 263 2.98 0.85 23.82
N SER A 264 2.36 -0.29 23.49
CA SER A 264 2.87 -1.61 23.85
C SER A 264 4.23 -1.88 23.22
N SER A 265 4.40 -1.59 21.93
CA SER A 265 5.68 -1.75 21.22
C SER A 265 6.79 -0.92 21.87
N ASN A 266 6.52 0.35 22.19
CA ASN A 266 7.48 1.22 22.86
C ASN A 266 7.79 0.75 24.29
N GLN A 267 6.83 0.14 24.99
CA GLN A 267 7.07 -0.47 26.29
C GLN A 267 7.97 -1.70 26.18
N THR A 268 7.70 -2.59 25.21
CA THR A 268 8.55 -3.76 24.95
C THR A 268 9.97 -3.36 24.60
N GLN A 269 10.15 -2.34 23.75
CA GLN A 269 11.49 -1.84 23.40
C GLN A 269 12.23 -1.28 24.63
N ARG A 270 11.54 -0.51 25.49
CA ARG A 270 12.14 -0.01 26.75
C ARG A 270 12.58 -1.14 27.68
N LEU A 271 11.70 -2.12 27.89
CA LEU A 271 12.02 -3.28 28.73
C LEU A 271 13.17 -4.12 28.14
N MET A 272 13.29 -4.19 26.81
CA MET A 272 14.40 -4.87 26.15
C MET A 272 15.74 -4.16 26.41
N VAL A 273 15.76 -2.83 26.36
CA VAL A 273 16.96 -2.03 26.70
C VAL A 273 17.30 -2.20 28.18
N GLU A 274 16.33 -2.08 29.09
CA GLU A 274 16.56 -2.30 30.53
C GLU A 274 17.09 -3.70 30.83
N LYS A 275 16.54 -4.73 30.15
CA LYS A 275 17.04 -6.11 30.25
C LYS A 275 18.50 -6.20 29.81
N PHE A 276 18.83 -5.61 28.67
CA PHE A 276 20.20 -5.61 28.15
C PHE A 276 21.17 -4.93 29.11
N ASP A 277 20.81 -3.76 29.65
CA ASP A 277 21.64 -3.04 30.63
C ASP A 277 21.89 -3.86 31.91
N LEU A 278 20.87 -4.58 32.38
CA LEU A 278 20.99 -5.48 33.54
C LEU A 278 21.86 -6.71 33.23
N GLU A 279 21.76 -7.28 32.02
CA GLU A 279 22.61 -8.40 31.58
C GLU A 279 24.09 -7.98 31.49
N VAL A 280 24.36 -6.77 30.99
CA VAL A 280 25.72 -6.20 30.99
C VAL A 280 26.24 -6.03 32.42
N GLN A 281 25.46 -5.43 33.32
CA GLN A 281 25.85 -5.26 34.73
C GLN A 281 26.07 -6.60 35.43
N LEU A 282 25.25 -7.61 35.16
CA LEU A 282 25.42 -8.96 35.70
C LEU A 282 26.76 -9.54 35.25
N LYS A 283 27.07 -9.47 33.94
CA LYS A 283 28.31 -9.99 33.36
C LYS A 283 29.54 -9.29 33.93
N GLU A 284 29.49 -7.98 34.15
CA GLU A 284 30.56 -7.23 34.83
C GLU A 284 30.80 -7.73 36.27
N LYS A 285 29.73 -7.99 37.03
CA LYS A 285 29.82 -8.52 38.39
C LYS A 285 30.36 -9.95 38.42
N GLU A 286 29.93 -10.80 37.48
CA GLU A 286 30.45 -12.15 37.31
C GLU A 286 31.95 -12.14 37.02
N ASN A 287 32.39 -11.28 36.09
CA ASN A 287 33.81 -11.09 35.78
C ASN A 287 34.62 -10.65 37.02
N PHE A 288 34.09 -9.72 37.81
CA PHE A 288 34.75 -9.30 39.06
C PHE A 288 34.86 -10.43 40.09
N ILE A 289 33.82 -11.26 40.23
CA ILE A 289 33.83 -12.42 41.11
C ILE A 289 34.88 -13.44 40.64
N THR A 290 34.93 -13.73 39.34
CA THR A 290 35.93 -14.63 38.76
C THR A 290 37.34 -14.12 39.03
N HIS A 291 37.61 -12.84 38.73
CA HIS A 291 38.90 -12.23 39.02
C HIS A 291 39.28 -12.28 40.51
N MET A 292 38.32 -12.07 41.43
CA MET A 292 38.55 -12.20 42.86
C MET A 292 38.85 -13.66 43.27
N LYS A 293 38.17 -14.64 42.68
CA LYS A 293 38.43 -16.06 42.91
C LYS A 293 39.82 -16.47 42.43
N ASP A 294 40.24 -15.99 41.27
CA ASP A 294 41.57 -16.25 40.71
C ASP A 294 42.65 -15.71 41.64
N ARG A 295 42.50 -14.47 42.13
CA ARG A 295 43.45 -13.90 43.12
C ARG A 295 43.53 -14.68 44.42
N VAL A 296 42.40 -15.16 44.95
CA VAL A 296 42.39 -16.00 46.16
C VAL A 296 43.04 -17.35 45.90
N ALA A 297 42.86 -17.93 44.70
CA ALA A 297 43.52 -19.16 44.29
C ALA A 297 45.05 -18.95 44.15
N ASP A 298 45.48 -17.82 43.60
CA ASP A 298 46.90 -17.44 43.53
C ASP A 298 47.52 -17.27 44.92
N ASP A 299 46.83 -16.61 45.85
CA ASP A 299 47.28 -16.44 47.24
C ASP A 299 47.41 -17.80 47.96
N LEU A 300 46.50 -18.76 47.71
CA LEU A 300 46.53 -20.12 48.27
C LEU A 300 47.59 -21.03 47.64
N THR A 301 48.03 -20.75 46.41
CA THR A 301 49.06 -21.52 45.69
C THR A 301 50.47 -20.94 45.87
N SER A 302 50.58 -19.73 46.42
CA SER A 302 51.86 -19.19 46.89
C SER A 302 52.38 -19.99 48.10
N PRO A 303 53.62 -20.53 48.05
CA PRO A 303 54.18 -21.26 49.18
C PRO A 303 54.38 -20.28 50.33
N THR A 304 53.66 -20.50 51.44
CA THR A 304 53.95 -19.87 52.72
C THR A 304 55.38 -20.28 53.12
N THR A 305 56.36 -19.43 52.83
CA THR A 305 57.68 -19.53 53.45
C THR A 305 57.49 -19.29 54.95
N PRO A 306 57.83 -20.24 55.83
CA PRO A 306 57.85 -19.98 57.24
C PRO A 306 59.04 -19.07 57.53
N THR A 307 58.76 -17.80 57.85
CA THR A 307 59.77 -16.92 58.44
C THR A 307 60.02 -17.40 59.87
N VAL A 308 61.06 -18.22 60.02
CA VAL A 308 61.68 -18.51 61.32
C VAL A 308 62.56 -17.32 61.68
N SER A 309 62.20 -16.60 62.73
CA SER A 309 63.09 -15.89 63.68
C SER A 309 62.27 -15.41 64.87
#